data_AF-A0A915ICB4-F1
#
_entry.id   AF-A0A915ICB4-F1
#
_cell.length_a   1.000
_cell.length_b   1.000
_cell.length_c   1.000
_cell.angle_alpha   90.00
_cell.angle_beta   90.00
_cell.angle_gamma   90.00
#
_symmetry.space_group_name_H-M   'P 1'
#
loop_
_entity.id
_entity.type
_entity.pdbx_description
1 polymer ?
#
loop_
_entity_poly.entity_id
_entity_poly.type
_entity_poly.pdbx_seq_one_letter_code
_entity_poly.pdbx_strand_id
1 'polypeptide(L)'
;MDNFDYLTRDWSILGPHHLEEFVRLWSEYDPDGKGKIKHLDIVTLLRKISPPLGFGNFCPHRLACKRLVSMNMHLMPDGSVGFNATLFALVRTNLKIYTGDEASLDEANAKLRSVIKKMWKHTSKELLDSIIPMTKEEDDVTVGKFYATYLIQDYFRRFKKRQIREIKMANLPHERGAPKLKAGRREPPEKEPYLKRTYSGQFSTDWIKEFEEPQHR
;
A
#
# COMPACT_ATOMS: atom_id res chain seq x y z
N MET A 1 16.11 -28.98 21.48
CA MET A 1 16.04 -27.64 22.09
C MET A 1 15.58 -26.57 21.09
N ASP A 2 15.41 -26.88 19.79
CA ASP A 2 15.09 -25.90 18.72
C ASP A 2 13.64 -25.38 18.64
N ASN A 3 12.73 -25.82 19.50
CA ASN A 3 11.31 -25.42 19.41
C ASN A 3 10.89 -24.30 20.37
N PHE A 4 11.79 -23.82 21.24
CA PHE A 4 11.43 -22.78 22.20
C PHE A 4 11.09 -21.46 21.51
N ASP A 5 11.84 -21.12 20.47
CA ASP A 5 11.66 -19.88 19.70
C ASP A 5 10.35 -19.85 18.93
N TYR A 6 9.75 -21.00 18.60
CA TYR A 6 8.42 -21.05 17.98
C TYR A 6 7.29 -20.77 18.99
N LEU A 7 7.46 -21.22 20.24
CA LEU A 7 6.44 -21.10 21.29
C LEU A 7 6.40 -19.69 21.92
N THR A 8 7.51 -18.98 21.91
CA THR A 8 7.61 -17.62 22.49
C THR A 8 7.67 -16.51 21.44
N ARG A 9 7.50 -16.81 20.15
CA ARG A 9 7.64 -15.79 19.11
C ARG A 9 6.47 -14.82 19.12
N ASP A 10 6.81 -13.54 19.12
CA ASP A 10 5.85 -12.47 18.89
C ASP A 10 5.43 -12.46 17.40
N TRP A 11 4.14 -12.69 17.14
CA TRP A 11 3.56 -12.70 15.79
C TRP A 11 3.56 -11.32 15.13
N SER A 12 3.73 -10.25 15.92
CA SER A 12 3.85 -8.89 15.39
C SER A 12 5.24 -8.62 14.78
N ILE A 13 6.23 -9.47 15.05
CA ILE A 13 7.60 -9.33 14.55
C ILE A 13 7.78 -10.19 13.30
N LEU A 14 8.47 -9.66 12.30
CA LEU A 14 8.78 -10.38 11.08
C LEU A 14 9.56 -11.66 11.40
N GLY A 15 9.15 -12.78 10.81
CA GLY A 15 9.69 -14.11 11.06
C GLY A 15 9.45 -15.06 9.88
N PRO A 16 10.04 -16.26 9.89
CA PRO A 16 10.01 -17.17 8.73
C PRO A 16 8.62 -17.55 8.23
N HIS A 17 7.62 -17.69 9.12
CA HIS A 17 6.24 -18.00 8.69
C HIS A 17 5.62 -16.90 7.80
N HIS A 18 6.01 -15.64 7.99
CA HIS A 18 5.57 -14.54 7.12
C HIS A 18 6.19 -14.66 5.72
N LEU A 19 7.45 -15.11 5.64
CA LEU A 19 8.12 -15.34 4.37
C LEU A 19 7.48 -16.53 3.64
N GLU A 20 7.18 -17.61 4.35
CA GLU A 20 6.46 -18.78 3.81
C GLU A 20 5.07 -18.40 3.28
N GLU A 21 4.31 -17.59 4.01
CA GLU A 21 3.03 -17.06 3.55
C GLU A 21 3.19 -16.26 2.25
N PHE A 22 4.22 -15.40 2.17
CA PHE A 22 4.53 -14.65 0.95
C PHE A 22 4.86 -15.57 -0.23
N VAL A 23 5.73 -16.58 -0.04
CA VAL A 23 6.07 -17.55 -1.11
C VAL A 23 4.83 -18.29 -1.60
N ARG A 24 4.00 -18.75 -0.66
CA ARG A 24 2.76 -19.45 -1.00
C ARG A 24 1.82 -18.55 -1.82
N LEU A 25 1.55 -17.33 -1.35
CA LEU A 25 0.65 -16.41 -2.06
C LEU A 25 1.24 -15.93 -3.39
N TRP A 26 2.57 -15.79 -3.49
CA TRP A 26 3.23 -15.52 -4.77
C TRP A 26 2.98 -16.61 -5.80
N SER A 27 3.02 -17.88 -5.40
CA SER A 27 2.79 -19.00 -6.32
C SER A 27 1.39 -19.00 -6.94
N GLU A 28 0.39 -18.35 -6.32
CA GLU A 28 -0.94 -18.16 -6.91
C GLU A 28 -0.92 -17.23 -8.13
N TYR A 29 0.00 -16.27 -8.16
CA TYR A 29 0.15 -15.28 -9.25
C TYR A 29 1.25 -15.65 -10.24
N ASP A 30 2.14 -16.58 -9.89
CA ASP A 30 3.22 -17.11 -10.73
C ASP A 30 3.22 -18.65 -10.74
N PRO A 31 2.18 -19.29 -11.33
CA PRO A 31 2.05 -20.75 -11.32
C PRO A 31 3.16 -21.46 -12.10
N ASP A 32 3.74 -20.76 -13.09
CA ASP A 32 4.82 -21.28 -13.92
C ASP A 32 6.21 -21.13 -13.27
N GLY A 33 6.31 -20.47 -12.10
CA GLY A 33 7.57 -20.26 -11.39
C GLY A 33 8.58 -19.40 -12.16
N LYS A 34 8.11 -18.41 -12.92
CA LYS A 34 8.98 -17.51 -13.72
C LYS A 34 9.79 -16.55 -12.84
N GLY A 35 9.44 -16.43 -11.56
CA GLY A 35 10.05 -15.53 -10.59
C GLY A 35 9.66 -14.06 -10.84
N LYS A 36 8.59 -13.79 -11.58
CA LYS A 36 8.15 -12.43 -11.94
C LYS A 36 6.65 -12.35 -12.11
N ILE A 37 6.04 -11.28 -11.60
CA ILE A 37 4.61 -10.98 -11.76
C ILE A 37 4.40 -9.52 -12.14
N LYS A 38 3.21 -9.16 -12.62
CA LYS A 38 2.90 -7.77 -12.97
C LYS A 38 2.86 -6.89 -11.73
N HIS A 39 3.34 -5.64 -11.86
CA HIS A 39 3.34 -4.68 -10.75
C HIS A 39 1.93 -4.38 -10.19
N LEU A 40 0.87 -4.58 -11.00
CA LEU A 40 -0.53 -4.47 -10.58
C LEU A 40 -0.91 -5.57 -9.58
N ASP A 41 -0.50 -6.81 -9.86
CA ASP A 41 -0.78 -7.97 -9.02
C ASP A 41 -0.02 -7.92 -7.69
N ILE A 42 1.12 -7.22 -7.64
CA ILE A 42 1.84 -6.97 -6.39
C ILE A 42 0.94 -6.25 -5.37
N VAL A 43 0.14 -5.26 -5.81
CA VAL A 43 -0.74 -4.51 -4.89
C VAL A 43 -1.81 -5.41 -4.30
N THR A 44 -2.42 -6.26 -5.11
CA THR A 44 -3.48 -7.18 -4.68
C THR A 44 -2.92 -8.32 -3.82
N LEU A 45 -1.76 -8.88 -4.19
CA LEU A 45 -1.01 -9.86 -3.41
C LEU A 45 -0.66 -9.33 -2.02
N LEU A 46 -0.06 -8.14 -1.93
CA LEU A 46 0.35 -7.57 -0.63
C LEU A 46 -0.84 -7.23 0.27
N ARG A 47 -2.01 -6.95 -0.29
CA ARG A 47 -3.24 -6.78 0.50
C ARG A 47 -3.77 -8.10 1.06
N LYS A 48 -3.54 -9.24 0.40
CA LYS A 48 -3.90 -10.56 0.95
C LYS A 48 -3.00 -10.98 2.11
N ILE A 49 -1.73 -10.58 2.10
CA ILE A 49 -0.77 -10.91 3.15
C ILE A 49 -1.00 -10.02 4.38
N SER A 50 -1.01 -10.63 5.56
CA SER A 50 -1.18 -9.89 6.81
C SER A 50 0.10 -9.11 7.17
N PRO A 51 -0.02 -7.97 7.89
CA PRO A 51 1.13 -7.36 8.55
C PRO A 51 1.83 -8.38 9.47
N PRO A 52 3.15 -8.32 9.64
CA PRO A 52 4.05 -7.21 9.38
C PRO A 52 4.65 -7.14 7.96
N LEU A 53 4.65 -8.23 7.19
CA LEU A 53 5.23 -8.27 5.85
C LEU A 53 4.30 -7.70 4.77
N GLY A 54 3.00 -7.98 4.88
CA GLY A 54 1.98 -7.49 3.97
C GLY A 54 1.26 -6.23 4.44
N PHE A 55 0.18 -5.88 3.75
CA PHE A 55 -0.64 -4.70 4.02
C PHE A 55 -1.95 -5.05 4.73
N GLY A 56 -2.44 -6.28 4.57
CA GLY A 56 -3.74 -6.73 5.09
C GLY A 56 -4.93 -6.27 4.25
N ASN A 57 -6.03 -7.02 4.36
CA ASN A 57 -7.19 -6.92 3.48
C ASN A 57 -7.85 -5.53 3.50
N PHE A 58 -7.80 -4.87 4.66
CA PHE A 58 -8.39 -3.55 4.88
C PHE A 58 -7.47 -2.39 4.50
N CYS A 59 -6.26 -2.65 3.98
CA CYS A 59 -5.38 -1.57 3.56
C CYS A 59 -5.97 -0.83 2.34
N PRO A 60 -6.21 0.50 2.45
CA PRO A 60 -6.67 1.30 1.32
C PRO A 60 -5.63 1.30 0.20
N HIS A 61 -6.09 1.22 -1.05
CA HIS A 61 -5.21 1.19 -2.23
C HIS A 61 -4.18 2.32 -2.23
N ARG A 62 -4.58 3.54 -1.87
CA ARG A 62 -3.66 4.70 -1.81
C ARG A 62 -2.52 4.51 -0.80
N LEU A 63 -2.80 3.86 0.34
CA LEU A 63 -1.78 3.60 1.35
C LEU A 63 -0.84 2.48 0.89
N ALA A 64 -1.36 1.45 0.22
CA ALA A 64 -0.56 0.41 -0.42
C ALA A 64 0.39 1.00 -1.46
N CYS A 65 -0.11 1.83 -2.39
CA CYS A 65 0.72 2.52 -3.37
C CYS A 65 1.79 3.39 -2.70
N LYS A 66 1.43 4.14 -1.65
CA LYS A 66 2.41 4.96 -0.90
C LYS A 66 3.53 4.11 -0.31
N ARG A 67 3.21 2.92 0.22
CA ARG A 67 4.23 1.98 0.73
C ARG A 67 5.11 1.41 -0.38
N LEU A 68 4.54 1.11 -1.56
CA LEU A 68 5.29 0.65 -2.73
C LEU A 68 6.27 1.71 -3.27
N VAL A 69 5.94 3.00 -3.15
CA VAL A 69 6.87 4.08 -3.51
C VAL A 69 8.19 3.98 -2.75
N SER A 70 8.14 3.58 -1.48
CA SER A 70 9.33 3.43 -0.63
C SER A 70 10.13 2.14 -0.88
N MET A 71 9.62 1.20 -1.69
CA MET A 71 10.23 -0.12 -1.89
C MET A 71 11.27 -0.16 -3.03
N ASN A 72 11.40 0.90 -3.83
CA ASN A 72 12.43 1.13 -4.87
C ASN A 72 12.87 -0.12 -5.68
N MET A 73 11.90 -0.96 -6.07
CA MET A 73 12.15 -2.13 -6.91
C MET A 73 12.21 -1.73 -8.39
N HIS A 74 13.09 -2.37 -9.16
CA HIS A 74 13.15 -2.15 -10.61
C HIS A 74 11.87 -2.67 -11.29
N LEU A 75 11.37 -1.91 -12.26
CA LEU A 75 10.23 -2.29 -13.10
C LEU A 75 10.75 -2.69 -14.48
N MET A 76 10.55 -3.95 -14.86
CA MET A 76 10.95 -4.45 -16.16
C MET A 76 10.12 -3.76 -17.28
N PRO A 77 10.60 -3.69 -18.53
CA PRO A 77 9.89 -3.02 -19.63
C PRO A 77 8.50 -3.63 -19.94
N ASP A 78 8.30 -4.90 -19.61
CA ASP A 78 7.01 -5.59 -19.73
C ASP A 78 6.04 -5.27 -18.59
N GLY A 79 6.41 -4.38 -17.65
CA GLY A 79 5.64 -4.02 -16.47
C GLY A 79 5.67 -5.07 -15.35
N SER A 80 6.61 -6.02 -15.40
CA SER A 80 6.79 -7.06 -14.39
C SER A 80 7.84 -6.68 -13.33
N VAL A 81 7.73 -7.30 -12.15
CA VAL A 81 8.64 -7.13 -11.02
C VAL A 81 9.12 -8.51 -10.58
N GLY A 82 10.41 -8.62 -10.23
CA GLY A 82 11.01 -9.88 -9.80
C GLY A 82 10.72 -10.23 -8.35
N PHE A 83 10.52 -11.52 -8.08
CA PHE A 83 10.26 -12.09 -6.75
C PHE A 83 11.31 -11.67 -5.72
N ASN A 84 12.60 -11.88 -6.04
CA ASN A 84 13.71 -11.57 -5.12
C ASN A 84 13.77 -10.08 -4.78
N ALA A 85 13.53 -9.22 -5.77
CA ALA A 85 13.49 -7.78 -5.59
C ALA A 85 12.34 -7.38 -4.66
N THR A 86 11.16 -7.96 -4.86
CA THR A 86 9.99 -7.71 -4.01
C THR A 86 10.19 -8.20 -2.59
N LEU A 87 10.63 -9.44 -2.42
CA LEU A 87 10.85 -9.99 -1.09
C LEU A 87 11.89 -9.16 -0.32
N PHE A 88 13.01 -8.83 -0.97
CA PHE A 88 14.05 -8.01 -0.35
C PHE A 88 13.54 -6.62 0.03
N ALA A 89 12.77 -5.96 -0.84
CA ALA A 89 12.24 -4.64 -0.57
C ALA A 89 11.23 -4.63 0.60
N LEU A 90 10.38 -5.66 0.71
CA LEU A 90 9.45 -5.80 1.84
C LEU A 90 10.18 -5.98 3.17
N VAL A 91 11.18 -6.88 3.20
CA VAL A 91 12.01 -7.11 4.39
C VAL A 91 12.78 -5.85 4.77
N ARG A 92 13.40 -5.19 3.78
CA ARG A 92 14.15 -3.94 3.97
C ARG A 92 13.28 -2.84 4.58
N THR A 93 12.06 -2.66 4.07
CA THR A 93 11.15 -1.62 4.55
C THR A 93 10.57 -1.94 5.92
N ASN A 94 10.27 -3.20 6.22
CA ASN A 94 9.79 -3.62 7.53
C ASN A 94 10.85 -3.44 8.63
N LEU A 95 12.08 -3.90 8.37
CA LEU A 95 13.21 -3.81 9.30
C LEU A 95 13.93 -2.46 9.27
N LYS A 96 13.49 -1.51 8.43
CA LYS A 96 14.06 -0.17 8.25
C LYS A 96 15.58 -0.18 7.97
N ILE A 97 16.03 -1.11 7.13
CA ILE A 97 17.45 -1.30 6.82
C ILE A 97 17.91 -0.21 5.83
N TYR A 98 18.76 0.72 6.30
CA TYR A 98 19.26 1.86 5.52
C TYR A 98 18.13 2.62 4.78
N THR A 99 17.02 2.89 5.48
CA THR A 99 15.87 3.65 4.95
C THR A 99 15.63 4.98 5.67
N GLY A 100 16.38 5.28 6.74
CA GLY A 100 16.17 6.44 7.61
C GLY A 100 17.32 7.45 7.66
N ASP A 101 18.44 7.17 6.98
CA ASP A 101 19.57 8.09 6.92
C ASP A 101 19.27 9.21 5.89
N GLU A 102 19.57 10.46 6.21
CA GLU A 102 19.39 11.66 5.33
C GLU A 102 20.21 11.61 4.03
N ALA A 103 20.88 10.50 3.76
CA ALA A 103 21.61 10.24 2.54
C ALA A 103 20.64 9.97 1.38
N SER A 104 21.06 10.30 0.16
CA SER A 104 20.33 9.91 -1.06
C SER A 104 20.07 8.40 -1.07
N LEU A 105 18.91 7.97 -1.59
CA LEU A 105 18.56 6.55 -1.73
C LEU A 105 19.66 5.75 -2.43
N ASP A 106 20.36 6.36 -3.39
CA ASP A 106 21.45 5.73 -4.13
C ASP A 106 22.69 5.50 -3.25
N GLU A 107 23.00 6.41 -2.33
CA GLU A 107 24.10 6.26 -1.39
C GLU A 107 23.78 5.17 -0.35
N ALA A 108 22.54 5.15 0.16
CA ALA A 108 22.05 4.09 1.03
C ALA A 108 22.11 2.72 0.33
N ASN A 109 21.73 2.66 -0.95
CA ASN A 109 21.86 1.46 -1.78
C ASN A 109 23.33 1.03 -1.95
N ALA A 110 24.24 1.96 -2.25
CA ALA A 110 25.67 1.68 -2.40
C ALA A 110 26.28 1.11 -1.10
N LYS A 111 25.95 1.72 0.05
CA LYS A 111 26.35 1.24 1.38
C LYS A 111 25.82 -0.17 1.64
N LEU A 112 24.53 -0.40 1.43
CA LEU A 112 23.90 -1.70 1.62
C LEU A 112 24.54 -2.79 0.73
N ARG A 113 24.84 -2.48 -0.54
CA ARG A 113 25.53 -3.41 -1.45
C ARG A 113 26.94 -3.74 -0.97
N SER A 114 27.65 -2.77 -0.39
CA SER A 114 28.98 -3.01 0.19
C SER A 114 28.92 -3.94 1.41
N VAL A 115 27.90 -3.77 2.28
CA VAL A 115 27.70 -4.60 3.47
C VAL A 115 27.32 -6.03 3.08
N ILE A 116 26.40 -6.20 2.11
CA ILE A 116 26.01 -7.52 1.63
C ILE A 116 27.21 -8.26 1.04
N LYS A 117 28.08 -7.59 0.26
CA LYS A 117 29.31 -8.20 -0.27
C LYS A 117 30.33 -8.56 0.82
N LYS A 118 30.38 -7.81 1.92
CA LYS A 118 31.23 -8.13 3.08
C LYS A 118 30.75 -9.39 3.80
N MET A 119 29.45 -9.52 3.99
CA MET A 119 28.83 -10.67 4.68
C MET A 119 28.79 -11.93 3.80
N TRP A 120 28.39 -11.77 2.53
CA TRP A 120 28.25 -12.86 1.57
C TRP A 120 29.20 -12.66 0.39
N LYS A 121 30.40 -13.23 0.49
CA LYS A 121 31.50 -13.08 -0.48
C LYS A 121 31.20 -13.69 -1.86
N HIS A 122 30.29 -14.66 -1.94
CA HIS A 122 29.93 -15.38 -3.17
C HIS A 122 28.62 -14.91 -3.81
N THR A 123 28.04 -13.80 -3.36
CA THR A 123 26.81 -13.27 -3.96
C THR A 123 27.09 -12.77 -5.38
N SER A 124 26.32 -13.25 -6.35
CA SER A 124 26.45 -12.81 -7.74
C SER A 124 26.12 -11.32 -7.89
N LYS A 125 26.83 -10.65 -8.81
CA LYS A 125 26.55 -9.23 -9.11
C LYS A 125 25.14 -9.04 -9.68
N GLU A 126 24.72 -9.98 -10.53
CA GLU A 126 23.38 -10.00 -11.14
C GLU A 126 22.26 -10.06 -10.10
N LEU A 127 22.40 -10.92 -9.07
CA LEU A 127 21.42 -10.97 -7.99
C LEU A 127 21.36 -9.64 -7.25
N LEU A 128 22.52 -9.06 -6.92
CA LEU A 128 22.62 -7.77 -6.26
C LEU A 128 22.01 -6.63 -7.09
N ASP A 129 22.20 -6.66 -8.41
CA ASP A 129 21.61 -5.69 -9.34
C ASP A 129 20.09 -5.84 -9.41
N SER A 130 19.59 -7.08 -9.36
CA SER A 130 18.15 -7.37 -9.32
C SER A 130 17.50 -6.90 -8.01
N ILE A 131 18.11 -7.17 -6.85
CA ILE A 131 17.50 -6.85 -5.55
C ILE A 131 17.70 -5.39 -5.12
N ILE A 132 18.81 -4.77 -5.53
CA ILE A 132 19.17 -3.39 -5.20
C ILE A 132 19.62 -2.71 -6.50
N PRO A 133 18.69 -2.24 -7.33
CA PRO A 133 19.05 -1.52 -8.55
C PRO A 133 19.87 -0.28 -8.19
N MET A 134 20.96 -0.06 -8.94
CA MET A 134 21.64 1.23 -8.96
C MET A 134 21.02 2.02 -10.11
N THR A 135 20.44 3.18 -9.82
CA THR A 135 19.80 4.08 -10.78
C THR A 135 20.86 4.71 -11.69
N LYS A 136 21.47 3.91 -12.57
CA LYS A 136 22.62 4.35 -13.40
C LYS A 136 22.18 4.97 -14.71
N GLU A 137 21.00 4.61 -15.21
CA GLU A 137 20.51 5.06 -16.52
C GLU A 137 19.24 5.92 -16.33
N GLU A 138 19.11 6.98 -17.13
CA GLU A 138 17.94 7.89 -17.07
C GLU A 138 16.61 7.14 -17.37
N ASP A 139 16.68 6.05 -18.13
CA ASP A 139 15.55 5.21 -18.52
C ASP A 139 15.14 4.17 -17.47
N ASP A 140 15.87 4.06 -16.35
CA ASP A 140 15.54 3.13 -15.27
C ASP A 140 14.25 3.55 -14.54
N VAL A 141 13.15 2.88 -14.86
CA VAL A 141 11.87 3.04 -14.17
C VAL A 141 11.81 2.09 -12.98
N THR A 142 11.52 2.65 -11.81
CA THR A 142 11.22 1.85 -10.62
C THR A 142 9.73 1.81 -10.38
N VAL A 143 9.27 0.75 -9.71
CA VAL A 143 7.89 0.61 -9.25
C VAL A 143 7.47 1.84 -8.44
N GLY A 144 8.41 2.43 -7.69
CA GLY A 144 8.15 3.64 -6.94
C GLY A 144 7.91 4.88 -7.79
N LYS A 145 8.68 5.08 -8.87
CA LYS A 145 8.43 6.16 -9.84
C LYS A 145 7.04 6.01 -10.48
N PHE A 146 6.67 4.80 -10.88
CA PHE A 146 5.35 4.51 -11.45
C PHE A 146 4.20 4.82 -10.48
N TYR A 147 4.29 4.37 -9.24
CA TYR A 147 3.23 4.66 -8.26
C TYR A 147 3.24 6.12 -7.78
N ALA A 148 4.39 6.80 -7.80
CA ALA A 148 4.46 8.22 -7.51
C ALA A 148 3.70 9.05 -8.55
N THR A 149 3.88 8.77 -9.85
CA THR A 149 3.11 9.46 -10.90
C THR A 149 1.62 9.17 -10.78
N TYR A 150 1.23 7.92 -10.51
CA TYR A 150 -0.16 7.55 -10.24
C TYR A 150 -0.77 8.36 -9.09
N LEU A 151 -0.05 8.50 -7.96
CA LEU A 151 -0.51 9.26 -6.80
C LEU A 151 -0.64 10.76 -7.08
N ILE A 152 0.32 11.34 -7.81
CA ILE A 152 0.27 12.75 -8.23
C ILE A 152 -0.96 12.99 -9.12
N GLN A 153 -1.19 12.12 -10.09
CA GLN A 153 -2.36 12.21 -10.98
C GLN A 153 -3.68 12.04 -10.23
N ASP A 154 -3.79 11.06 -9.32
CA ASP A 154 -4.99 10.87 -8.47
C ASP A 154 -5.28 12.12 -7.63
N TYR A 155 -4.24 12.72 -7.05
CA TYR A 155 -4.38 13.96 -6.29
C TYR A 155 -4.91 15.11 -7.15
N PHE A 156 -4.32 15.32 -8.34
CA PHE A 156 -4.74 16.39 -9.25
C PHE A 156 -6.19 16.20 -9.75
N ARG A 157 -6.58 14.96 -10.10
CA ARG A 157 -7.97 14.63 -10.50
C ARG A 157 -8.96 14.96 -9.38
N ARG A 158 -8.64 14.64 -8.13
CA ARG A 158 -9.47 14.96 -6.97
C ARG A 158 -9.55 16.47 -6.70
N PHE A 159 -8.43 17.17 -6.86
CA PHE A 159 -8.38 18.63 -6.73
C PHE A 159 -9.31 19.30 -7.75
N LYS A 160 -9.22 18.92 -9.03
CA LYS A 160 -10.11 19.44 -10.08
C LYS A 160 -11.59 19.13 -9.82
N LYS A 161 -11.90 17.89 -9.38
CA LYS A 161 -13.28 17.51 -8.98
C LYS A 161 -13.80 18.35 -7.81
N ARG A 162 -12.93 18.70 -6.84
CA ARG A 162 -13.29 19.56 -5.71
C ARG A 162 -13.58 20.99 -6.17
N GLN A 163 -12.73 21.59 -6.99
CA GLN A 163 -12.96 22.93 -7.53
C GLN A 163 -14.26 23.02 -8.34
N ILE A 164 -14.56 22.02 -9.17
CA ILE A 164 -15.83 21.99 -9.91
C ILE A 164 -17.03 21.92 -8.95
N ARG A 165 -16.94 21.14 -7.86
CA ARG A 165 -18.00 21.09 -6.84
C ARG A 165 -18.17 22.42 -6.12
N GLU A 166 -17.09 23.10 -5.77
CA GLU A 166 -17.13 24.41 -5.14
C GLU A 166 -17.76 25.46 -6.06
N ILE A 167 -17.39 25.49 -7.34
CA ILE A 167 -18.01 26.37 -8.34
C ILE A 167 -19.49 26.05 -8.53
N LYS A 168 -19.86 24.75 -8.59
CA LYS A 168 -21.27 24.34 -8.66
C LYS A 168 -22.05 24.82 -7.43
N MET A 169 -21.50 24.65 -6.22
CA MET A 169 -22.11 25.10 -4.97
C MET A 169 -22.22 26.63 -4.89
N ALA A 170 -21.26 27.38 -5.44
CA ALA A 170 -21.33 28.83 -5.55
C ALA A 170 -22.36 29.32 -6.58
N ASN A 171 -22.62 28.53 -7.62
CA ASN A 171 -23.58 28.84 -8.68
C ASN A 171 -24.99 28.26 -8.44
N LEU A 172 -25.21 27.53 -7.34
CA LEU A 172 -26.57 27.19 -6.92
C LEU A 172 -27.29 28.50 -6.55
N PRO A 173 -28.46 28.80 -7.13
CA PRO A 173 -29.23 29.94 -6.70
C PRO A 173 -29.48 29.80 -5.20
N HIS A 174 -29.27 30.88 -4.46
CA HIS A 174 -29.63 30.97 -3.05
C HIS A 174 -31.16 30.88 -2.97
N GLU A 175 -31.71 29.66 -3.05
CA GLU A 175 -33.09 29.42 -2.67
C GLU A 175 -33.20 29.82 -1.20
N ARG A 176 -33.80 30.99 -1.02
CA ARG A 176 -34.26 31.54 0.25
C ARG A 176 -35.20 30.52 0.88
N GLY A 177 -34.67 29.50 1.56
CA GLY A 177 -35.53 28.44 2.08
C GLY A 177 -34.89 27.19 2.66
N ALA A 178 -33.56 27.08 2.79
CA ALA A 178 -33.00 25.97 3.57
C ALA A 178 -33.23 26.25 5.08
N PRO A 179 -34.02 25.43 5.81
CA PRO A 179 -34.20 25.64 7.24
C PRO A 179 -32.85 25.46 7.92
N LYS A 180 -32.30 26.55 8.48
CA LYS A 180 -31.13 26.50 9.35
C LYS A 180 -31.43 25.49 10.45
N LEU A 181 -30.68 24.38 10.50
CA LEU A 181 -30.74 23.42 11.61
C LEU A 181 -30.31 24.16 12.87
N LYS A 182 -31.28 24.70 13.61
CA LYS A 182 -31.05 25.20 14.96
C LYS A 182 -30.74 23.99 15.83
N ALA A 183 -29.53 23.93 16.37
CA ALA A 183 -29.20 23.01 17.44
C ALA A 183 -30.09 23.34 18.65
N GLY A 184 -31.23 22.65 18.74
CA GLY A 184 -32.12 22.77 19.90
C GLY A 184 -31.39 22.24 21.13
N ARG A 185 -31.13 23.11 22.10
CA ARG A 185 -30.85 22.69 23.48
C ARG A 185 -32.04 21.82 23.91
N ARG A 186 -31.80 20.52 24.11
CA ARG A 186 -32.78 19.64 24.73
C ARG A 186 -32.80 19.99 26.22
N GLU A 187 -33.90 20.54 26.69
CA GLU A 187 -34.21 20.46 28.13
C GLU A 187 -34.45 18.99 28.49
N PRO A 188 -34.05 18.53 29.69
CA PRO A 188 -34.19 17.14 30.05
C PRO A 188 -35.68 16.78 30.16
N PRO A 189 -36.16 15.69 29.52
CA PRO A 189 -37.54 15.27 29.67
C PRO A 189 -37.76 14.69 31.07
N GLU A 190 -38.73 15.24 31.79
CA GLU A 190 -39.25 14.67 33.02
C GLU A 190 -40.15 13.46 32.70
N LYS A 191 -39.78 12.30 33.26
CA LYS A 191 -40.51 11.01 33.30
C LYS A 191 -40.58 10.23 31.99
N GLU A 192 -39.88 9.10 31.99
CA GLU A 192 -39.90 8.09 30.93
C GLU A 192 -41.24 7.34 30.84
N PRO A 193 -41.74 7.08 29.63
CA PRO A 193 -42.48 5.87 29.35
C PRO A 193 -41.65 4.95 28.43
N TYR A 194 -41.25 3.81 29.00
CA TYR A 194 -40.90 2.52 28.37
C TYR A 194 -40.58 2.55 26.85
N LEU A 195 -39.28 2.40 26.56
CA LEU A 195 -38.73 2.25 25.20
C LEU A 195 -39.25 0.96 24.54
N LYS A 196 -40.24 1.05 23.65
CA LYS A 196 -40.53 0.00 22.67
C LYS A 196 -39.63 0.23 21.45
N ARG A 197 -38.58 -0.59 21.30
CA ARG A 197 -37.80 -0.65 20.06
C ARG A 197 -38.71 -1.07 18.92
N THR A 198 -38.98 -0.15 18.00
CA THR A 198 -39.61 -0.46 16.71
C THR A 198 -38.60 -0.16 15.61
N TYR A 199 -38.20 -1.25 14.95
CA TYR A 199 -37.56 -1.37 13.64
C TYR A 199 -36.09 -0.99 13.43
N SER A 200 -35.45 -1.97 12.78
CA SER A 200 -34.11 -2.05 12.23
C SER A 200 -33.86 -1.05 11.11
N GLY A 201 -32.83 -0.23 11.24
CA GLY A 201 -32.21 0.45 10.10
C GLY A 201 -31.08 -0.42 9.56
N GLN A 202 -31.21 -0.90 8.33
CA GLN A 202 -30.08 -1.38 7.54
C GLN A 202 -29.13 -0.21 7.30
N PHE A 203 -27.89 -0.35 7.77
CA PHE A 203 -26.82 0.57 7.45
C PHE A 203 -26.40 0.29 5.99
N SER A 204 -27.12 0.87 5.01
CA SER A 204 -26.59 0.95 3.66
C SER A 204 -25.39 1.87 3.69
N THR A 205 -24.21 1.28 3.71
CA THR A 205 -22.95 1.95 3.43
C THR A 205 -22.94 2.36 1.96
N ASP A 206 -23.29 3.62 1.69
CA ASP A 206 -23.13 4.30 0.38
C ASP A 206 -21.65 4.46 -0.06
N TRP A 207 -20.75 3.62 0.43
CA TRP A 207 -19.32 3.62 0.11
C TRP A 207 -18.95 2.70 -1.07
N ILE A 208 -19.93 2.03 -1.69
CA ILE A 208 -19.70 1.03 -2.75
C ILE A 208 -19.77 1.61 -4.18
N LYS A 209 -20.21 2.86 -4.38
CA LYS A 209 -20.51 3.39 -5.73
C LYS A 209 -19.39 4.09 -6.51
N GLU A 210 -18.13 4.03 -6.10
CA GLU A 210 -17.01 4.54 -6.91
C GLU A 210 -15.91 3.49 -7.12
N PHE A 211 -16.28 2.36 -7.73
CA PHE A 211 -15.35 1.51 -8.47
C PHE A 211 -15.86 1.37 -9.91
N GLU A 212 -15.77 2.45 -10.69
CA GLU A 212 -15.63 2.27 -12.13
C GLU A 212 -14.19 1.80 -12.39
N GLU A 213 -14.07 0.55 -12.82
CA GLU A 213 -12.84 0.02 -13.39
C GLU A 213 -12.36 0.94 -14.51
N PRO A 214 -11.05 1.26 -14.59
CA PRO A 214 -10.53 1.94 -15.76
C PRO A 214 -10.60 0.99 -16.95
N GLN A 215 -11.60 1.18 -17.82
CA GLN A 215 -11.57 0.63 -19.17
C GLN A 215 -10.45 1.34 -19.95
N HIS A 216 -9.28 0.72 -20.00
CA HIS A 216 -8.29 1.02 -21.03
C HIS A 216 -8.38 -0.05 -22.12
N ARG A 217 -8.84 0.40 -23.29
CA ARG A 217 -8.51 -0.21 -24.59
C ARG A 217 -7.16 0.30 -25.03
#